data_AF-A0A1X7MYP3-F1
#
_entry.id   AF-A0A1X7MYP3-F1
#
_cell.length_a   1.000
_cell.length_b   1.000
_cell.length_c   1.000
_cell.angle_alpha   90.00
_cell.angle_beta   90.00
_cell.angle_gamma   90.00
#
_symmetry.space_group_name_H-M   'P 1'
#
loop_
_entity.id
_entity.type
_entity.pdbx_description
1 polymer ?
#
loop_
_entity_poly.entity_id
_entity_poly.type
_entity_poly.pdbx_seq_one_letter_code
_entity_poly.pdbx_strand_id
1 'polypeptide(L)'
;MLNLIVQTILIIIILVSIYLVRNNKTKLHCRIMGFALFAQFLSTIFFMYPAMSGVRSTYYFNTFFNIELLFHHGLGLFVLLLGLYVELLFMGRVKDILNRFVAMKLIAALWFLSYLLGVHIYLVMYY
;
A
#
# COMPACT_ATOMS: atom_id res chain seq x y z
N MET A 1 -1.53 0.82 -16.61
CA MET A 1 -2.90 0.25 -16.61
C MET A 1 -3.07 -0.84 -15.56
N LEU A 2 -2.50 -2.05 -15.71
CA LEU A 2 -2.75 -3.18 -14.77
C LEU A 2 -2.43 -2.85 -13.30
N ASN A 3 -1.28 -2.22 -13.04
CA ASN A 3 -0.88 -1.83 -11.68
C ASN A 3 -1.89 -0.87 -11.04
N LEU A 4 -2.37 0.13 -11.80
CA LEU A 4 -3.38 1.06 -11.32
C LEU A 4 -4.70 0.35 -10.97
N ILE A 5 -5.15 -0.59 -11.81
CA ILE A 5 -6.35 -1.40 -11.55
C ILE A 5 -6.21 -2.18 -10.24
N VAL A 6 -5.07 -2.85 -10.04
CA VAL A 6 -4.79 -3.61 -8.80
C VAL A 6 -4.81 -2.67 -7.59
N GLN A 7 -4.18 -1.50 -7.68
CA GLN A 7 -4.16 -0.53 -6.58
C GLN A 7 -5.56 0.06 -6.29
N THR A 8 -6.37 0.32 -7.31
CA THR A 8 -7.77 0.76 -7.14
C THR A 8 -8.59 -0.31 -6.41
N ILE A 9 -8.44 -1.59 -6.78
CA ILE A 9 -9.10 -2.71 -6.09
C ILE A 9 -8.67 -2.76 -4.63
N LEU A 10 -7.38 -2.58 -4.33
CA LEU A 10 -6.87 -2.57 -2.95
C LEU A 10 -7.46 -1.41 -2.14
N ILE A 11 -7.60 -0.21 -2.71
CA ILE A 11 -8.28 0.91 -2.05
C ILE A 11 -9.75 0.60 -1.75
N ILE A 12 -10.47 0.00 -2.70
CA ILE A 12 -11.86 -0.44 -2.47
C ILE A 12 -11.92 -1.42 -1.30
N ILE A 13 -10.99 -2.38 -1.24
CA ILE A 13 -10.90 -3.35 -0.15
C ILE A 13 -10.68 -2.66 1.20
N ILE A 14 -9.83 -1.63 1.28
CA ILE A 14 -9.63 -0.86 2.52
C ILE A 14 -10.93 -0.18 2.95
N LEU A 15 -11.63 0.48 2.03
CA LEU A 15 -12.90 1.16 2.31
C LEU A 15 -13.96 0.18 2.82
N VAL A 16 -14.09 -0.98 2.16
CA VAL A 16 -14.97 -2.07 2.61
C VAL A 16 -14.54 -2.58 3.99
N SER A 17 -13.24 -2.71 4.24
CA SER A 17 -12.72 -3.19 5.52
C SER A 17 -13.01 -2.23 6.67
N ILE A 18 -13.00 -0.92 6.42
CA ILE A 18 -13.45 0.10 7.40
C ILE A 18 -14.94 -0.07 7.68
N TYR A 19 -15.76 -0.29 6.65
CA TYR A 19 -17.19 -0.57 6.84
C TYR A 19 -17.41 -1.84 7.68
N LEU A 20 -16.67 -2.92 7.42
CA LEU A 20 -16.79 -4.18 8.17
C LEU A 20 -16.48 -4.02 9.66
N VAL A 21 -15.45 -3.25 10.02
CA VAL A 21 -15.12 -3.02 11.44
C VAL A 21 -16.20 -2.22 12.15
N ARG A 22 -16.80 -1.23 11.47
CA ARG A 22 -17.93 -0.44 12.00
C ARG A 22 -19.18 -1.28 12.27
N ASN A 23 -19.35 -2.37 11.52
CA ASN A 23 -20.48 -3.30 11.68
C ASN A 23 -20.12 -4.52 12.54
N ASN A 24 -19.09 -4.43 13.39
CA ASN A 24 -18.65 -5.51 14.29
C ASN A 24 -18.23 -6.82 13.58
N LYS A 25 -17.92 -6.78 12.28
CA LYS A 25 -17.49 -7.94 11.49
C LYS A 25 -15.96 -8.11 11.51
N THR A 26 -15.36 -8.09 12.71
CA THR A 26 -13.90 -8.06 12.89
C THR A 26 -13.16 -9.27 12.32
N LYS A 27 -13.73 -10.48 12.42
CA LYS A 27 -13.12 -11.70 11.84
C LYS A 27 -12.97 -11.59 10.32
N LEU A 28 -14.01 -11.07 9.64
CA LEU A 28 -13.99 -10.87 8.20
C LEU A 28 -13.03 -9.74 7.79
N HIS A 29 -13.02 -8.65 8.57
CA HIS A 29 -12.05 -7.57 8.41
C HIS A 29 -10.61 -8.10 8.42
N CYS A 30 -10.20 -8.84 9.47
CA CYS A 30 -8.83 -9.34 9.56
C CYS A 30 -8.47 -10.27 8.39
N ARG A 31 -9.38 -11.16 7.99
CA ARG A 31 -9.16 -12.07 6.85
C ARG A 31 -8.93 -11.31 5.55
N ILE A 32 -9.78 -10.32 5.26
CA ILE A 32 -9.68 -9.51 4.04
C ILE A 32 -8.41 -8.67 4.06
N MET A 33 -8.07 -8.05 5.20
CA MET A 33 -6.85 -7.25 5.33
C MET A 33 -5.59 -8.09 5.15
N GLY A 34 -5.56 -9.32 5.67
CA GLY A 34 -4.45 -10.25 5.42
C GLY A 34 -4.26 -10.56 3.94
N PHE A 35 -5.35 -10.84 3.20
CA PHE A 35 -5.29 -11.01 1.76
C PHE A 35 -4.86 -9.73 1.03
N ALA A 36 -5.33 -8.57 1.47
CA ALA A 36 -4.98 -7.28 0.85
C ALA A 36 -3.49 -6.97 1.01
N LEU A 37 -2.92 -7.21 2.20
CA LEU A 37 -1.48 -7.06 2.45
C LEU A 37 -0.65 -8.05 1.63
N PHE A 38 -1.09 -9.31 1.51
CA PHE A 38 -0.43 -10.29 0.66
C PHE A 38 -0.48 -9.91 -0.82
N ALA A 39 -1.64 -9.44 -1.31
CA ALA A 39 -1.78 -8.93 -2.67
C ALA A 39 -0.91 -7.69 -2.92
N GLN A 40 -0.80 -6.78 -1.94
CA GLN A 40 0.10 -5.62 -2.01
C GLN A 40 1.57 -6.07 -2.08
N PHE A 41 1.96 -7.09 -1.33
CA PHE A 41 3.31 -7.65 -1.37
C PHE A 41 3.63 -8.22 -2.76
N LEU A 42 2.76 -9.07 -3.29
CA LEU A 42 2.92 -9.61 -4.66
C LEU A 42 2.96 -8.47 -5.69
N SER A 43 2.08 -7.48 -5.56
CA SER A 43 2.02 -6.35 -6.48
C SER A 43 3.31 -5.52 -6.47
N THR A 44 3.88 -5.33 -5.28
CA THR A 44 5.14 -4.60 -5.11
C THR A 44 6.29 -5.29 -5.84
N ILE A 45 6.40 -6.62 -5.72
CA ILE A 45 7.48 -7.41 -6.33
C ILE A 45 7.29 -7.56 -7.84
N PHE A 46 6.09 -7.91 -8.29
CA PHE A 46 5.87 -8.32 -9.68
C PHE A 46 5.48 -7.17 -10.61
N PHE A 47 4.90 -6.09 -10.09
CA PHE A 47 4.43 -4.97 -10.91
C PHE A 47 5.13 -3.66 -10.59
N MET A 48 5.21 -3.25 -9.31
CA MET A 48 5.73 -1.93 -8.97
C MET A 48 7.25 -1.85 -9.15
N TYR A 49 8.02 -2.83 -8.67
CA TYR A 49 9.47 -2.80 -8.77
C TYR A 49 9.99 -2.87 -10.22
N PRO A 50 9.54 -3.81 -11.08
CA PRO A 50 9.97 -3.84 -12.48
C PRO A 50 9.57 -2.58 -13.24
N ALA A 51 8.36 -2.06 -13.01
CA ALA A 51 7.90 -0.83 -13.65
C ALA A 51 8.75 0.37 -13.24
N MET A 52 9.06 0.55 -11.95
CA MET A 52 9.93 1.63 -11.49
C MET A 52 11.33 1.54 -12.12
N SER A 53 11.92 0.34 -12.13
CA SER A 53 13.24 0.12 -12.71
C SER A 53 13.25 0.45 -14.20
N GLY A 54 12.25 -0.02 -14.95
CA GLY A 54 12.12 0.24 -16.38
C GLY A 54 11.89 1.72 -16.70
N VAL A 55 11.07 2.42 -15.90
CA VAL A 55 10.80 3.85 -16.09
C VAL A 55 12.08 4.67 -15.90
N ARG A 56 12.83 4.40 -14.82
CA ARG A 56 14.09 5.13 -14.53
C ARG A 56 15.20 4.82 -15.54
N SER A 57 15.24 3.63 -16.12
CA SER A 57 16.27 3.26 -17.11
C SER A 57 15.96 3.76 -18.51
N THR A 58 14.67 3.92 -18.86
CA THR A 58 14.24 4.15 -20.24
C THR A 58 13.92 5.62 -20.51
N TYR A 59 13.42 6.35 -19.51
CA TYR A 59 12.93 7.71 -19.69
C TYR A 59 13.71 8.70 -18.82
N TYR A 60 14.10 9.82 -19.43
CA TYR A 60 14.75 10.93 -18.73
C TYR A 60 13.69 11.89 -18.19
N PHE A 61 13.13 11.57 -17.02
CA PHE A 61 12.25 12.47 -16.27
C PHE A 61 13.05 13.42 -15.39
N ASN A 62 12.44 14.56 -15.03
CA ASN A 62 13.07 15.53 -14.13
C ASN A 62 13.32 14.95 -12.72
N THR A 63 14.17 15.62 -11.94
CA THR A 63 14.55 15.19 -10.59
C THR A 63 13.34 15.03 -9.66
N PHE A 64 12.34 15.92 -9.76
CA PHE A 64 11.15 15.88 -8.91
C PHE A 64 10.32 14.61 -9.14
N PHE A 65 10.08 14.23 -10.40
CA PHE A 65 9.36 13.01 -10.74
C PHE A 65 10.09 11.76 -10.23
N ASN A 66 11.43 11.72 -10.34
CA ASN A 66 12.22 10.60 -9.83
C ASN A 66 12.13 10.47 -8.30
N ILE A 67 12.14 11.61 -7.58
CA ILE A 67 11.95 11.62 -6.12
C ILE A 67 10.55 11.13 -5.77
N GLU A 68 9.53 11.62 -6.49
CA GLU A 68 8.14 11.20 -6.27
C GLU A 68 7.95 9.70 -6.50
N LEU A 69 8.52 9.16 -7.57
CA LEU A 69 8.47 7.73 -7.90
C LEU A 69 9.12 6.88 -6.81
N LEU A 70 10.30 7.27 -6.33
CA LEU A 70 10.99 6.60 -5.22
C LEU A 70 10.20 6.71 -3.92
N PHE A 71 9.64 7.88 -3.62
CA PHE A 71 8.83 8.11 -2.43
C PHE A 71 7.56 7.25 -2.45
N HIS A 72 6.86 7.18 -3.59
CA HIS A 72 5.69 6.32 -3.79
C HIS A 72 6.03 4.84 -3.55
N HIS A 73 7.14 4.35 -4.10
CA HIS A 73 7.60 2.97 -3.87
C HIS A 73 7.95 2.73 -2.39
N GLY A 74 8.66 3.67 -1.77
CA GLY A 74 9.02 3.63 -0.35
C GLY A 74 7.79 3.59 0.57
N LEU A 75 6.73 4.34 0.24
CA LEU A 75 5.46 4.28 0.97
C LEU A 75 4.82 2.89 0.89
N GLY A 76 4.82 2.27 -0.30
CA GLY A 76 4.31 0.91 -0.48
C GLY A 76 5.05 -0.12 0.38
N LEU A 77 6.38 -0.04 0.42
CA LEU A 77 7.21 -0.88 1.28
C LEU A 77 6.95 -0.61 2.77
N PHE A 78 6.81 0.66 3.15
CA PHE A 78 6.55 1.03 4.53
C PHE A 78 5.18 0.54 5.02
N VAL A 79 4.16 0.57 4.16
CA VAL A 79 2.85 -0.04 4.41
C VAL A 79 2.98 -1.54 4.68
N LEU A 80 3.79 -2.26 3.91
CA LEU A 80 4.03 -3.69 4.12
C LEU A 80 4.74 -3.97 5.45
N LEU A 81 5.75 -3.18 5.80
CA LEU A 81 6.45 -3.30 7.08
C LEU A 81 5.53 -3.04 8.27
N LEU A 82 4.70 -2.01 8.21
CA LEU A 82 3.69 -1.73 9.23
C LEU A 82 2.63 -2.83 9.31
N GLY A 83 2.20 -3.37 8.17
CA GLY A 83 1.28 -4.51 8.13
C GLY A 83 1.85 -5.74 8.82
N LEU A 84 3.11 -6.07 8.53
CA LEU A 84 3.83 -7.16 9.21
C LEU A 84 3.97 -6.89 10.72
N TYR A 85 4.28 -5.66 11.12
CA TYR A 85 4.33 -5.27 12.52
C TYR A 85 2.98 -5.50 13.23
N VAL A 86 1.87 -5.10 12.61
CA VAL A 86 0.52 -5.31 13.15
C VAL A 86 0.20 -6.81 13.28
N GLU A 87 0.55 -7.61 12.28
CA GLU A 87 0.35 -9.06 12.33
C GLU A 87 1.15 -9.71 13.46
N LEU A 88 2.43 -9.34 13.61
CA LEU A 88 3.29 -9.82 14.69
C LEU A 88 2.79 -9.40 16.08
N LEU A 89 2.21 -8.20 16.20
CA LEU A 89 1.55 -7.76 17.44
C LEU A 89 0.37 -8.66 17.78
N PHE A 90 -0.49 -8.98 16.82
CA PHE A 90 -1.64 -9.87 17.05
C PHE A 90 -1.20 -11.30 17.42
N MET A 91 -0.06 -11.76 16.91
CA MET A 91 0.55 -13.05 17.29
C MET A 91 1.30 -13.01 18.63
N GLY A 92 1.45 -11.85 19.28
CA GLY A 92 2.21 -11.70 20.52
C GLY A 92 3.72 -11.90 20.36
N ARG A 93 4.25 -11.72 19.14
CA ARG A 93 5.67 -11.96 18.81
C ARG A 93 6.56 -10.74 19.00
N VAL A 94 5.97 -9.55 19.11
CA VAL A 94 6.68 -8.26 19.29
C VAL A 94 6.04 -7.45 20.42
N LYS A 95 6.82 -6.54 21.01
CA LYS A 95 6.35 -5.62 22.04
C LYS A 95 5.46 -4.54 21.43
N ASP A 96 4.44 -4.11 22.18
CA ASP A 96 3.53 -3.03 21.80
C ASP A 96 4.22 -1.67 21.95
N ILE A 97 5.07 -1.32 20.96
CA ILE A 97 5.78 -0.03 20.91
C ILE A 97 4.82 1.08 20.46
N LEU A 98 3.94 0.75 19.53
CA LEU A 98 2.91 1.61 18.97
C LEU A 98 1.56 0.90 19.05
N ASN A 99 0.58 1.59 19.64
CA ASN A 99 -0.79 1.11 19.75
C ASN A 99 -1.28 0.56 18.40
N ARG A 100 -1.71 -0.71 18.40
CA ARG A 100 -2.17 -1.42 17.19
C ARG A 100 -3.20 -0.66 16.36
N PHE A 101 -4.14 0.03 16.99
CA PHE A 101 -5.18 0.77 16.26
C PHE A 101 -4.63 2.03 15.59
N VAL A 102 -3.62 2.65 16.20
CA VAL A 102 -2.89 3.77 15.58
C VAL A 102 -2.10 3.26 14.38
N ALA A 103 -1.39 2.13 14.52
CA ALA A 103 -0.67 1.51 13.41
C ALA A 103 -1.61 1.17 12.23
N MET A 104 -2.78 0.58 12.49
CA MET A 104 -3.78 0.28 11.47
C MET A 104 -4.31 1.54 10.76
N LYS A 105 -4.57 2.62 11.50
CA LYS A 105 -4.98 3.91 10.91
C LYS A 105 -3.88 4.52 10.04
N LEU A 106 -2.63 4.44 10.49
CA LEU A 106 -1.47 4.90 9.70
C LEU A 106 -1.32 4.11 8.41
N ILE A 107 -1.45 2.77 8.46
CA ILE A 107 -1.45 1.92 7.26
C ILE A 107 -2.50 2.42 6.27
N ALA A 108 -3.75 2.61 6.71
CA ALA A 108 -4.82 3.06 5.82
C ALA A 108 -4.52 4.45 5.20
N ALA A 109 -4.03 5.39 6.00
CA ALA A 109 -3.68 6.74 5.53
C ALA A 109 -2.53 6.72 4.51
N LEU A 110 -1.46 5.96 4.80
CA LEU A 110 -0.30 5.82 3.92
C LEU A 110 -0.65 5.11 2.62
N TRP A 111 -1.53 4.11 2.68
CA TRP A 111 -1.98 3.40 1.49
C TRP A 111 -2.82 4.31 0.59
N PHE A 112 -3.70 5.13 1.16
CA PHE A 112 -4.46 6.13 0.42
C PHE A 112 -3.56 7.20 -0.20
N LEU A 113 -2.58 7.72 0.56
CA LEU A 113 -1.59 8.66 0.04
C LEU A 113 -0.76 8.05 -1.10
N SER A 114 -0.29 6.81 -0.92
CA SER A 114 0.43 6.07 -1.94
C SER A 114 -0.42 5.91 -3.20
N TYR A 115 -1.70 5.58 -3.08
CA TYR A 115 -2.61 5.51 -4.22
C TYR A 115 -2.74 6.83 -4.98
N LEU A 116 -2.92 7.95 -4.29
CA LEU A 116 -3.00 9.27 -4.94
C LEU A 116 -1.73 9.61 -5.70
N LEU A 117 -0.56 9.33 -5.12
CA LEU A 117 0.72 9.48 -5.82
C LEU A 117 0.82 8.54 -7.03
N GLY A 118 0.36 7.30 -6.91
CA GLY A 118 0.33 6.36 -8.03
C GLY A 118 -0.56 6.83 -9.18
N VAL A 119 -1.71 7.44 -8.88
CA VAL A 119 -2.59 8.09 -9.87
C VAL A 119 -1.87 9.27 -10.52
N HIS A 120 -1.24 10.15 -9.74
CA HIS A 120 -0.50 11.30 -10.26
C HIS A 120 0.65 10.88 -11.19
N ILE A 121 1.48 9.93 -10.76
CA ILE A 121 2.56 9.34 -11.58
C ILE A 121 1.99 8.77 -12.88
N TYR A 122 0.87 8.04 -12.80
CA TYR A 122 0.22 7.50 -13.99
C TYR A 122 -0.24 8.61 -14.94
N LEU A 123 -0.84 9.69 -14.44
CA LEU A 123 -1.26 10.81 -15.28
C LEU A 123 -0.06 11.46 -15.97
N VAL A 124 0.99 11.82 -15.23
CA VAL A 124 2.21 12.47 -15.77
C VAL A 124 2.92 11.60 -16.81
N MET A 125 2.86 10.27 -16.67
CA MET A 125 3.51 9.36 -17.64
C MET A 125 2.75 9.25 -18.97
N TYR A 126 1.44 9.45 -18.98
CA TYR A 126 0.59 9.13 -20.13
C TYR A 126 -0.15 10.33 -20.72
N TYR A 127 -0.16 11.48 -20.05
CA TYR A 127 -0.82 12.72 -20.44
C TYR A 127 0.07 13.93 -20.13
#